data_AF-A0A844MYT4-F1
#
_entry.id   AF-A0A844MYT4-F1
#
_cell.length_a   1.000
_cell.length_b   1.000
_cell.length_c   1.000
_cell.angle_alpha   90.00
_cell.angle_beta   90.00
_cell.angle_gamma   90.00
#
_symmetry.space_group_name_H-M   'P 1'
#
loop_
_entity.id
_entity.type
_entity.pdbx_description
1 polymer ?
#
loop_
_entity_poly.entity_id
_entity_poly.type
_entity_poly.pdbx_seq_one_letter_code
_entity_poly.pdbx_strand_id
1 'polypeptide(L)'
;MPYITNFEQMLINQGIQQERQRGLLSAIELGLELKFGNEGLRLLPEISQIKDVEVLEAIKAGLRTVDNLNELRSIYQPHDTQN
;
A
#
# COMPACT_ATOMS: atom_id res chain seq x y z
N MET A 1 19.93 37.78 -4.85
CA MET A 1 18.63 37.07 -4.71
C MET A 1 18.38 36.27 -5.98
N PRO A 2 18.34 34.93 -5.94
CA PRO A 2 17.89 34.10 -7.06
C PRO A 2 16.64 33.26 -6.69
N TYR A 3 15.60 33.32 -7.51
CA TYR A 3 14.30 32.66 -7.31
C TYR A 3 14.22 31.25 -7.94
N ILE A 4 15.21 30.37 -7.69
CA ILE A 4 15.26 29.03 -8.33
C ILE A 4 14.65 27.93 -7.43
N THR A 5 14.38 28.23 -6.16
CA THR A 5 13.99 27.27 -5.12
C THR A 5 12.68 26.50 -5.41
N ASN A 6 11.73 27.08 -6.14
CA ASN A 6 10.38 26.47 -6.23
C ASN A 6 10.35 25.19 -7.08
N PHE A 7 11.13 25.10 -8.16
CA PHE A 7 11.11 23.92 -9.04
C PHE A 7 11.84 22.73 -8.42
N GLU A 8 12.98 22.99 -7.76
CA GLU A 8 13.74 21.97 -7.04
C GLU A 8 12.94 21.46 -5.84
N GLN A 9 12.31 22.34 -5.06
CA GLN A 9 11.48 21.91 -3.94
C GLN A 9 10.22 21.16 -4.37
N MET A 10 9.66 21.46 -5.54
CA MET A 10 8.53 20.72 -6.10
C MET A 10 8.93 19.32 -6.56
N LEU A 11 10.07 19.18 -7.26
CA LEU A 11 10.64 17.88 -7.65
C LEU A 11 10.98 17.02 -6.43
N ILE A 12 11.58 17.60 -5.41
CA ILE A 12 11.95 16.89 -4.18
C ILE A 12 10.68 16.45 -3.42
N ASN A 13 9.68 17.33 -3.25
CA ASN A 13 8.45 16.97 -2.55
C ASN A 13 7.62 15.91 -3.30
N GLN A 14 7.53 15.99 -4.63
CA GLN A 14 6.84 14.96 -5.43
C GLN A 14 7.60 13.63 -5.39
N GLY A 15 8.94 13.65 -5.44
CA GLY A 15 9.76 12.46 -5.34
C GLY A 15 9.55 11.73 -4.00
N ILE A 16 9.62 12.45 -2.89
CA ILE A 16 9.48 11.87 -1.53
C ILE A 16 8.10 11.25 -1.32
N GLN A 17 7.04 11.88 -1.83
CA GLN A 17 5.67 11.37 -1.69
C GLN A 17 5.45 10.09 -2.50
N GLN A 18 6.01 10.02 -3.71
CA GLN A 18 5.94 8.80 -4.54
C GLN A 18 6.78 7.65 -3.97
N GLU A 19 7.97 7.95 -3.45
CA GLU A 19 8.85 6.97 -2.82
C GLU A 19 8.19 6.32 -1.59
N ARG A 20 7.49 7.11 -0.76
CA ARG A 20 6.77 6.59 0.41
C ARG A 20 5.66 5.61 0.01
N GLN A 21 4.87 5.95 -1.00
CA GLN A 21 3.77 5.10 -1.47
C GLN A 21 4.30 3.83 -2.13
N ARG A 22 5.35 3.93 -2.96
CA ARG A 22 6.02 2.78 -3.56
C ARG A 22 6.64 1.88 -2.50
N GLY A 23 7.28 2.45 -1.47
CA GLY A 23 7.85 1.69 -0.36
C GLY A 23 6.81 0.90 0.43
N LEU A 24 5.63 1.49 0.68
CA LEU A 24 4.49 0.79 1.29
C LEU A 24 3.99 -0.36 0.42
N LEU A 25 3.78 -0.11 -0.87
CA LEU A 25 3.34 -1.14 -1.81
C LEU A 25 4.35 -2.28 -1.93
N SER A 26 5.65 -1.98 -2.08
CA SER A 26 6.70 -3.00 -2.12
C SER A 26 6.80 -3.78 -0.80
N ALA A 27 6.59 -3.14 0.36
CA ALA A 27 6.57 -3.85 1.64
C ALA A 27 5.38 -4.82 1.75
N ILE A 28 4.21 -4.43 1.23
CA ILE A 28 3.01 -5.27 1.19
C ILE A 28 3.19 -6.43 0.21
N GLU A 29 3.75 -6.15 -0.97
CA GLU A 29 4.13 -7.15 -1.98
C GLU A 29 5.04 -8.22 -1.38
N LEU A 30 6.15 -7.81 -0.77
CA LEU A 30 7.08 -8.71 -0.09
C LEU A 30 6.41 -9.47 1.06
N GLY A 31 5.57 -8.80 1.86
CA GLY A 31 4.84 -9.45 2.94
C GLY A 31 3.90 -10.54 2.43
N LEU A 32 3.17 -10.25 1.35
CA LEU A 32 2.25 -11.18 0.70
C LEU A 32 3.00 -12.35 0.07
N GLU A 33 4.08 -12.08 -0.65
CA GLU A 33 4.89 -13.12 -1.27
C GLU A 33 5.54 -14.03 -0.22
N LEU A 34 6.10 -13.47 0.85
CA LEU A 34 6.76 -14.25 1.89
C LEU A 34 5.78 -15.07 2.74
N LYS A 35 4.61 -14.52 3.06
CA LYS A 35 3.64 -15.17 3.96
C LYS A 35 2.66 -16.07 3.23
N PHE A 36 2.22 -15.67 2.04
CA PHE A 36 1.16 -16.31 1.26
C PHE A 36 1.60 -16.77 -0.13
N GLY A 37 2.82 -16.45 -0.57
CA GLY A 37 3.35 -16.84 -1.87
C GLY A 37 2.49 -16.32 -3.03
N ASN A 38 2.22 -17.21 -3.98
CA ASN A 38 1.44 -16.91 -5.18
C ASN A 38 0.01 -16.45 -4.89
N GLU A 39 -0.61 -16.88 -3.79
CA GLU A 39 -1.98 -16.47 -3.47
C GLU A 39 -2.03 -15.00 -3.03
N GLY A 40 -1.02 -14.54 -2.28
CA GLY A 40 -0.90 -13.14 -1.90
C GLY A 40 -0.62 -12.22 -3.10
N LEU A 41 0.23 -12.67 -4.02
CA LEU A 41 0.52 -11.95 -5.27
C LEU A 41 -0.73 -11.72 -6.14
N ARG A 42 -1.77 -12.57 -6.04
CA ARG A 42 -3.02 -12.34 -6.77
C ARG A 42 -3.83 -11.16 -6.25
N LEU A 43 -3.67 -10.82 -4.97
CA LEU A 43 -4.31 -9.64 -4.36
C LEU A 43 -3.53 -8.36 -4.63
N LEU A 44 -2.24 -8.47 -4.92
CA LEU A 44 -1.37 -7.35 -5.21
C LEU A 44 -1.88 -6.41 -6.31
N PRO A 45 -2.40 -6.87 -7.47
CA PRO A 45 -3.03 -5.99 -8.44
C PRO A 45 -4.30 -5.29 -7.91
N GLU A 46 -5.06 -5.92 -7.01
CA GLU A 46 -6.20 -5.26 -6.33
C GLU A 46 -5.71 -4.20 -5.35
N ILE A 47 -4.70 -4.53 -4.54
CA ILE A 47 -4.13 -3.63 -3.53
C ILE A 47 -3.37 -2.46 -4.17
N SER A 48 -2.73 -2.68 -5.31
CA SER A 48 -2.06 -1.64 -6.10
C SER A 48 -3.04 -0.63 -6.72
N GLN A 49 -4.31 -1.03 -6.91
CA GLN A 49 -5.38 -0.09 -7.28
C GLN A 49 -5.78 0.82 -6.10
N ILE A 50 -5.54 0.36 -4.86
CA ILE A 50 -5.84 1.13 -3.65
C ILE A 50 -4.78 2.21 -3.48
N LYS A 51 -5.22 3.47 -3.57
CA LYS A 51 -4.37 4.65 -3.32
C LYS A 51 -4.45 5.14 -1.87
N ASP A 52 -5.31 4.53 -1.06
CA ASP A 52 -5.47 4.86 0.34
C ASP A 52 -4.30 4.33 1.17
N VAL A 53 -3.53 5.28 1.72
CA VAL A 53 -2.38 4.99 2.57
C VAL A 53 -2.82 4.28 3.86
N GLU A 54 -3.95 4.66 4.44
CA GLU A 54 -4.51 4.01 5.63
C GLU A 54 -4.85 2.53 5.37
N VAL A 55 -5.44 2.23 4.22
CA VAL A 55 -5.78 0.85 3.83
C VAL A 55 -4.51 0.04 3.57
N LEU A 56 -3.52 0.62 2.87
CA LEU A 56 -2.22 -0.02 2.66
C LEU A 56 -1.51 -0.30 4.01
N GLU A 57 -1.54 0.65 4.95
CA GLU A 57 -1.01 0.42 6.29
C GLU A 57 -1.77 -0.66 7.06
N ALA A 58 -3.10 -0.67 6.97
CA ALA A 58 -3.93 -1.70 7.60
C ALA A 58 -3.65 -3.08 7.01
N ILE A 59 -3.46 -3.20 5.70
CA ILE A 59 -3.04 -4.45 5.03
C ILE A 59 -1.65 -4.86 5.51
N LYS A 60 -0.68 -3.94 5.56
CA LYS A 60 0.68 -4.23 6.06
C LYS A 60 0.67 -4.70 7.52
N ALA A 61 -0.12 -4.06 8.38
CA ALA A 61 -0.30 -4.46 9.77
C ALA A 61 -1.00 -5.83 9.84
N GLY A 62 -2.08 -5.98 9.07
CA GLY A 62 -2.83 -7.20 8.87
C GLY A 62 -1.93 -8.36 8.48
N LEU A 63 -1.04 -8.20 7.50
CA LEU A 63 -0.06 -9.21 7.07
C LEU A 63 0.80 -9.75 8.21
N ARG A 64 1.14 -8.93 9.22
CA ARG A 64 1.86 -9.41 10.41
C ARG A 64 0.99 -10.23 11.35
N THR A 65 -0.29 -9.90 11.47
CA THR A 65 -1.23 -10.53 12.42
C THR A 65 -2.08 -11.65 11.85
N VAL A 66 -2.54 -11.56 10.61
CA VAL A 66 -3.50 -12.48 9.99
C VAL A 66 -2.78 -13.65 9.33
N ASP A 67 -3.15 -14.86 9.70
CA ASP A 67 -2.58 -16.08 9.11
C ASP A 67 -3.23 -16.48 7.78
N ASN A 68 -4.31 -15.79 7.38
CA ASN A 68 -5.08 -16.11 6.17
C ASN A 68 -5.35 -14.87 5.30
N LEU A 69 -5.27 -15.04 3.98
CA LEU A 69 -5.62 -14.01 3.00
C LEU A 69 -7.08 -13.57 3.08
N ASN A 70 -7.98 -14.48 3.46
CA ASN A 70 -9.41 -14.17 3.56
C ASN A 70 -9.70 -13.15 4.68
N GLU A 71 -8.95 -13.24 5.77
CA GLU A 71 -8.99 -12.28 6.87
C GLU A 71 -8.36 -10.94 6.45
N LEU A 72 -7.24 -10.99 5.72
CA LEU A 72 -6.61 -9.82 5.12
C LEU A 72 -7.56 -9.07 4.16
N ARG A 73 -8.31 -9.81 3.33
CA ARG A 73 -9.31 -9.25 2.41
C ARG A 73 -10.39 -8.46 3.13
N SER A 74 -10.84 -8.96 4.29
CA SER A 74 -11.85 -8.27 5.10
C SER A 74 -11.37 -6.91 5.64
N ILE A 75 -10.06 -6.65 5.69
CA ILE A 75 -9.50 -5.38 6.17
C ILE A 75 -9.75 -4.26 5.17
N TYR A 76 -9.58 -4.53 3.87
CA TYR A 76 -9.67 -3.51 2.81
C TYR A 76 -10.94 -3.60 1.96
N GLN A 77 -11.63 -4.73 2.03
CA GLN A 77 -12.93 -4.94 1.45
C GLN A 77 -13.92 -4.88 2.62
N PRO A 78 -14.29 -3.68 3.11
CA PRO A 78 -15.40 -3.58 4.04
C PRO A 78 -16.57 -4.23 3.34
N HIS A 79 -17.03 -5.35 3.88
CA HIS A 79 -18.22 -6.02 3.41
C HIS A 79 -19.32 -4.96 3.50
N ASP A 80 -19.73 -4.42 2.35
CA ASP A 80 -20.93 -3.60 2.20
C ASP A 80 -22.10 -4.52 2.55
N THR A 81 -22.26 -4.71 3.84
CA THR A 81 -23.47 -5.18 4.45
C THR A 81 -24.17 -3.88 4.73
N GLN A 82 -25.14 -3.50 3.89
CA GLN A 82 -26.43 -2.90 4.25
C GLN A 82 -26.97 -2.13 3.03
N ASN A 83 -27.79 -2.80 2.20
CA ASN A 83 -29.22 -2.49 2.00
C ASN A 83 -29.81 -3.24 0.80
#